data_AF-A0A2D5MK97-F1
#
_entry.id   AF-A0A2D5MK97-F1
#
_cell.length_a   1.000
_cell.length_b   1.000
_cell.length_c   1.000
_cell.angle_alpha   90.00
_cell.angle_beta   90.00
_cell.angle_gamma   90.00
#
_symmetry.space_group_name_H-M   'P 1'
#
loop_
_entity.id
_entity.type
_entity.pdbx_description
1 polymer ?
#
loop_
_entity_poly.entity_id
_entity_poly.type
_entity_poly.pdbx_seq_one_letter_code
_entity_poly.pdbx_strand_id
1 'polypeptide(L)'
;MKKIIISPLILGLLAGCSMTFEISPRKISFKKHSIKEASSPKKEKDSKIINQSKSISFNVKDSKKGELHYIETNKQASLKAINTKGEVVFDGPINSDEQLSKVPTVMLNWLNKVKREMSK
;
A
#
# COMPACT_ATOMS: atom_id res chain seq x y z
N MET A 1 -11.00 58.74 11.19
CA MET A 1 -11.32 57.95 12.40
C MET A 1 -12.82 57.89 12.57
N LYS A 2 -13.47 56.75 12.30
CA LYS A 2 -14.91 56.58 12.54
C LYS A 2 -15.26 55.12 12.82
N LYS A 3 -15.46 54.89 14.12
CA LYS A 3 -16.23 53.89 14.87
C LYS A 3 -16.54 52.55 14.18
N ILE A 4 -15.85 51.52 14.70
CA ILE A 4 -16.14 50.09 14.58
C ILE A 4 -17.44 49.81 15.34
N ILE A 5 -18.44 49.23 14.68
CA ILE A 5 -19.63 48.66 15.32
C ILE A 5 -19.52 47.15 15.17
N ILE A 6 -19.14 46.51 16.28
CA ILE A 6 -19.19 45.07 16.49
C ILE A 6 -20.66 44.73 16.78
N SER A 7 -21.25 43.83 16.00
CA SER A 7 -22.52 43.18 16.36
C SER A 7 -22.29 41.67 16.40
N PRO A 8 -22.46 41.01 17.57
CA PRO A 8 -22.36 39.57 17.69
C PRO A 8 -23.75 38.96 17.47
N LEU A 9 -23.90 38.07 16.49
CA LEU A 9 -25.19 37.41 16.28
C LEU A 9 -25.03 35.93 15.92
N ILE A 10 -25.50 35.13 16.88
CA ILE A 10 -26.04 33.75 16.77
C ILE A 10 -25.01 32.61 16.67
N LEU A 11 -24.65 32.17 17.88
CA LEU A 11 -24.75 30.79 18.37
C LEU A 11 -25.49 29.81 17.43
N GLY A 12 -24.72 28.97 16.74
CA GLY A 12 -25.19 27.73 16.13
C GLY A 12 -24.50 26.55 16.80
N LEU A 13 -25.05 26.06 17.92
CA LEU A 13 -24.66 24.81 18.57
C LEU A 13 -25.14 23.64 17.72
N LEU A 14 -24.36 23.25 16.72
CA LEU A 14 -24.49 21.94 16.08
C LEU A 14 -23.85 20.89 16.99
N ALA A 15 -24.66 20.40 17.93
CA ALA A 15 -24.37 19.18 18.67
C ALA A 15 -24.46 17.99 17.72
N GLY A 16 -23.37 17.72 16.99
CA GLY A 16 -23.19 16.47 16.29
C GLY A 16 -22.84 15.38 17.30
N CYS A 17 -23.79 14.49 17.60
CA CYS A 17 -23.51 13.27 18.34
C CYS A 17 -22.56 12.40 17.51
N SER A 18 -21.30 12.29 17.91
CA SER A 18 -20.40 11.26 17.43
C SER A 18 -20.78 9.93 18.10
N MET A 19 -21.27 8.98 17.31
CA MET A 19 -21.35 7.58 17.74
C MET A 19 -19.93 7.01 17.79
N THR A 20 -19.32 7.06 18.97
CA THR A 20 -18.07 6.35 19.24
C THR A 20 -18.39 4.87 19.45
N PHE A 21 -18.13 4.05 18.43
CA PHE A 21 -18.11 2.60 18.61
C PHE A 21 -16.83 2.22 19.35
N GLU A 22 -16.94 1.94 20.64
CA GLU A 22 -15.87 1.29 21.39
C GLU A 22 -15.72 -0.15 20.90
N ILE A 23 -14.74 -0.39 20.03
CA ILE A 23 -14.27 -1.74 19.76
C ILE A 23 -13.44 -2.14 20.99
N SER A 24 -14.13 -2.73 21.97
CA SER A 24 -13.48 -3.39 23.10
C SER A 24 -12.56 -4.48 22.56
N PRO A 25 -11.24 -4.45 22.81
CA PRO A 25 -10.36 -5.54 22.43
C PRO A 25 -10.74 -6.74 23.31
N ARG A 26 -11.50 -7.69 22.75
CA ARG A 26 -11.60 -9.03 23.34
C ARG A 26 -10.19 -9.59 23.41
N LYS A 27 -9.61 -9.58 24.62
CA LYS A 27 -8.44 -10.39 24.95
C LYS A 27 -8.84 -11.85 24.72
N ILE A 28 -8.42 -12.42 23.59
CA ILE A 28 -8.50 -13.86 23.37
C ILE A 28 -7.43 -14.46 24.28
N SER A 29 -7.88 -14.87 25.47
CA SER A 29 -7.11 -15.70 26.39
C SER A 29 -6.92 -17.06 25.74
N PHE A 30 -5.72 -17.31 25.19
CA PHE A 30 -5.32 -18.66 24.85
C PHE A 30 -5.09 -19.41 26.16
N LYS A 31 -6.12 -20.14 26.58
CA LYS A 31 -6.05 -21.09 27.69
C LYS A 31 -4.99 -22.14 27.33
N LYS A 32 -3.83 -22.03 27.96
CA LYS A 32 -2.69 -22.93 27.83
C LYS A 32 -3.10 -24.31 28.37
N HIS A 33 -3.55 -25.21 27.50
CA HIS A 33 -3.73 -26.61 27.87
C HIS A 33 -2.36 -27.29 27.85
N SER A 34 -1.81 -27.48 29.04
CA SER A 34 -0.65 -28.34 29.28
C SER A 34 -1.09 -29.79 29.13
N ILE A 35 -0.62 -30.46 28.08
CA ILE A 35 -0.54 -31.92 28.03
C ILE A 35 0.94 -32.26 27.85
N LYS A 36 1.55 -32.79 28.92
CA LYS A 36 2.81 -33.52 28.85
C LYS A 36 2.48 -34.89 28.31
N GLU A 37 3.03 -35.26 27.15
CA GLU A 37 3.50 -36.63 26.89
C GLU A 37 4.75 -36.58 26.02
N ALA A 38 5.70 -37.43 26.38
CA ALA A 38 7.04 -37.51 25.83
C ALA A 38 7.09 -38.51 24.67
N SER A 39 7.75 -38.13 23.57
CA SER A 39 8.78 -38.95 22.90
C SER A 39 9.29 -38.22 21.65
N SER A 40 10.61 -38.12 21.53
CA SER A 40 11.34 -37.75 20.31
C SER A 40 11.93 -39.04 19.71
N PRO A 41 12.45 -39.06 18.47
CA PRO A 41 12.26 -38.18 17.32
C PRO A 41 11.99 -38.98 16.02
N LYS A 42 10.90 -38.71 15.28
CA LYS A 42 10.90 -39.01 13.84
C LYS A 42 11.36 -37.78 13.09
N LYS A 43 12.60 -37.82 12.61
CA LYS A 43 13.14 -36.93 11.59
C LYS A 43 12.36 -37.16 10.29
N GLU A 44 11.18 -36.58 10.17
CA GLU A 44 10.71 -36.16 8.86
C GLU A 44 11.43 -34.86 8.57
N LYS A 45 12.39 -34.93 7.63
CA LYS A 45 12.82 -33.75 6.90
C LYS A 45 11.59 -33.27 6.12
N ASP A 46 10.70 -32.58 6.79
CA ASP A 46 9.91 -31.56 6.15
C ASP A 46 10.93 -30.53 5.68
N SER A 47 11.46 -30.75 4.47
CA SER A 47 11.86 -29.64 3.64
C SER A 47 10.61 -28.81 3.46
N LYS A 48 10.33 -27.95 4.44
CA LYS A 48 9.45 -26.80 4.31
C LYS A 48 10.04 -26.08 3.13
N ILE A 49 9.50 -26.34 1.95
CA ILE A 49 9.74 -25.53 0.77
C ILE A 49 9.13 -24.20 1.16
N ILE A 50 9.93 -23.38 1.83
CA ILE A 50 9.65 -21.97 2.02
C ILE A 50 9.74 -21.44 0.60
N ASN A 51 8.61 -21.49 -0.10
CA ASN A 51 8.43 -20.87 -1.38
C ASN A 51 8.59 -19.38 -1.08
N GLN A 52 9.83 -18.90 -1.10
CA GLN A 52 10.15 -17.50 -0.85
C GLN A 52 9.46 -16.73 -1.97
N SER A 53 8.27 -16.20 -1.67
CA SER A 53 7.51 -15.37 -2.58
C SER A 53 8.42 -14.22 -3.01
N LYS A 54 8.93 -14.29 -4.24
CA LYS A 54 9.79 -13.24 -4.78
C LYS A 54 8.91 -12.01 -4.94
N SER A 55 9.14 -11.03 -4.08
CA SER A 55 8.49 -9.72 -4.13
C SER A 55 9.52 -8.71 -4.57
N ILE A 56 9.18 -7.90 -5.56
CA ILE A 56 10.01 -6.81 -6.07
C ILE A 56 9.20 -5.53 -5.93
N SER A 57 9.79 -4.50 -5.35
CA SER A 57 9.13 -3.20 -5.28
C SER A 57 10.17 -2.09 -5.35
N PHE A 58 9.84 -1.02 -6.06
CA PHE A 58 10.68 0.18 -6.09
C PHE A 58 9.83 1.42 -6.23
N ASN A 59 10.37 2.52 -5.71
CA ASN A 59 9.89 3.87 -5.96
C ASN A 59 11.04 4.67 -6.55
N VAL A 60 10.81 5.29 -7.71
CA VAL A 60 11.78 6.16 -8.36
C VAL A 60 11.13 7.50 -8.69
N LYS A 61 11.87 8.57 -8.41
CA LYS A 61 11.49 9.95 -8.67
C LYS A 61 12.50 10.60 -9.59
N ASP A 62 12.02 11.30 -10.61
CA ASP A 62 12.82 12.03 -11.59
C ASP A 62 12.16 13.38 -11.84
N SER A 63 12.93 14.46 -11.74
CA SER A 63 12.39 15.83 -11.86
C SER A 63 11.79 16.15 -13.23
N LYS A 64 12.16 15.41 -14.28
CA LYS A 64 11.67 15.60 -15.66
C LYS A 64 10.61 14.58 -16.05
N LYS A 65 10.51 13.44 -15.35
CA LYS A 65 9.58 12.36 -15.70
C LYS A 65 8.47 12.12 -14.68
N GLY A 66 8.62 12.57 -13.44
CA GLY A 66 7.65 12.38 -12.36
C GLY A 66 8.06 11.25 -11.40
N GLU A 67 7.11 10.39 -11.01
CA GLU A 67 7.33 9.31 -10.03
C GLU A 67 6.74 8.00 -10.53
N LEU A 68 7.43 6.88 -10.29
CA LEU A 68 6.92 5.52 -10.51
C LEU A 68 6.96 4.76 -9.19
N HIS A 69 5.83 4.14 -8.85
CA HIS A 69 5.72 3.19 -7.75
C HIS A 69 5.37 1.83 -8.36
N TYR A 70 6.31 0.90 -8.33
CA TYR A 70 6.15 -0.45 -8.86
C TYR A 70 6.15 -1.46 -7.72
N ILE A 71 5.19 -2.39 -7.77
CA ILE A 71 5.12 -3.52 -6.84
C ILE A 71 4.82 -4.76 -7.67
N GLU A 72 5.55 -5.84 -7.42
CA GLU A 72 5.32 -7.16 -7.99
C GLU A 72 5.40 -8.21 -6.89
N THR A 73 4.34 -8.98 -6.71
CA THR A 73 4.25 -10.06 -5.72
C THR A 73 3.54 -11.23 -6.36
N ASN A 74 4.07 -12.45 -6.20
CA ASN A 74 3.47 -13.67 -6.77
C ASN A 74 3.16 -13.55 -8.29
N LYS A 75 4.06 -12.89 -9.04
CA LYS A 75 3.91 -12.60 -10.48
C LYS A 75 2.74 -11.67 -10.85
N GLN A 76 2.14 -11.01 -9.86
CA GLN A 76 1.18 -9.94 -10.09
C GLN A 76 1.86 -8.61 -9.85
N ALA A 77 1.84 -7.74 -10.85
CA ALA A 77 2.44 -6.41 -10.83
C ALA A 77 1.37 -5.31 -10.86
N SER A 78 1.62 -4.25 -10.10
CA SER A 78 0.89 -2.99 -10.14
C SER A 78 1.86 -1.83 -10.34
N LEU A 79 1.34 -0.78 -10.96
CA LEU A 79 2.06 0.46 -11.21
C LEU A 79 1.18 1.64 -10.82
N LYS A 80 1.76 2.57 -10.07
CA LYS A 80 1.26 3.93 -9.97
C LYS A 80 2.29 4.87 -10.62
N ALA A 81 1.85 5.64 -11.60
CA ALA A 81 2.66 6.62 -12.30
C ALA A 81 2.12 8.03 -12.06
N ILE A 82 2.98 8.91 -11.60
CA ILE A 82 2.69 10.31 -11.27
C ILE A 82 3.50 11.18 -12.21
N ASN A 83 2.88 12.15 -12.87
CA ASN A 83 3.60 13.06 -13.76
C ASN A 83 4.36 14.15 -12.98
N THR A 84 5.10 15.01 -13.70
CA THR A 84 5.88 16.10 -13.09
C THR A 84 5.04 17.17 -12.40
N LYS A 85 3.73 17.23 -12.66
CA LYS A 85 2.79 18.11 -11.97
C LYS A 85 2.27 17.52 -10.65
N GLY A 86 2.63 16.27 -10.34
CA GLY A 86 2.11 15.54 -9.19
C GLY A 86 0.76 14.87 -9.44
N GLU A 87 0.29 14.81 -10.69
CA GLU A 87 -0.99 14.19 -11.05
C GLU A 87 -0.78 12.69 -11.30
N VAL A 88 -1.68 11.86 -10.78
CA VAL A 88 -1.69 10.43 -11.06
C VAL A 88 -2.21 10.20 -12.48
N VAL A 89 -1.32 9.77 -13.37
CA VAL A 89 -1.65 9.51 -14.79
C VAL A 89 -1.97 8.04 -15.06
N PHE A 90 -1.60 7.15 -14.14
CA PHE A 90 -1.97 5.74 -14.15
C PHE A 90 -1.90 5.19 -12.73
N ASP A 91 -2.88 4.38 -12.34
CA ASP A 91 -2.87 3.59 -11.10
C ASP A 91 -3.62 2.29 -11.36
N GLY A 92 -2.91 1.17 -11.38
CA GLY A 92 -3.56 -0.11 -11.67
C GLY A 92 -2.63 -1.28 -11.93
N PRO A 93 -3.21 -2.45 -12.23
CA PRO A 93 -2.48 -3.66 -12.59
C PRO A 93 -1.86 -3.52 -13.99
N ILE A 94 -0.72 -4.20 -14.21
CA ILE A 94 0.01 -4.22 -15.49
C ILE A 94 0.44 -5.64 -15.89
N ASN A 95 -0.47 -6.60 -15.69
CA ASN A 95 -0.22 -8.05 -15.85
C ASN A 95 -0.50 -8.58 -17.26
N SER A 96 -1.04 -7.75 -18.16
CA SER A 96 -1.40 -8.12 -19.53
C SER A 96 -1.12 -6.97 -20.49
N ASP A 97 -1.01 -7.29 -21.78
CA ASP A 97 -0.78 -6.28 -22.82
C ASP A 97 -1.91 -5.24 -22.87
N GLU A 98 -3.16 -5.66 -22.67
CA GLU A 98 -4.30 -4.74 -22.59
C GLU A 98 -4.15 -3.76 -21.42
N GLN A 99 -3.70 -4.24 -20.27
CA GLN A 99 -3.43 -3.39 -19.10
C GLN A 99 -2.24 -2.45 -19.33
N LEU A 100 -1.16 -2.96 -19.92
CA LEU A 100 0.02 -2.16 -20.29
C LEU A 100 -0.31 -1.07 -21.30
N SER A 101 -1.25 -1.31 -22.23
CA SER A 101 -1.69 -0.33 -23.22
C SER A 101 -2.36 0.91 -22.62
N LYS A 102 -2.89 0.80 -21.38
CA LYS A 102 -3.51 1.90 -20.63
C LYS A 102 -2.46 2.78 -19.94
N VAL A 103 -1.21 2.31 -19.83
CA VAL A 103 -0.11 3.09 -19.25
C VAL A 103 0.39 4.10 -20.28
N PRO A 104 0.52 5.40 -19.93
CA PRO A 104 1.11 6.38 -20.82
C PRO A 104 2.49 5.94 -21.33
N THR A 105 2.71 6.01 -22.65
CA THR A 105 3.92 5.47 -23.31
C THR A 105 5.22 5.97 -22.70
N VAL A 106 5.27 7.26 -22.30
CA VAL A 106 6.44 7.87 -21.66
C VAL A 106 6.76 7.16 -20.33
N MET A 107 5.74 6.86 -19.52
CA MET A 107 5.89 6.17 -18.24
C MET A 107 6.26 4.71 -18.43
N LEU A 108 5.66 4.03 -19.40
CA LEU A 108 5.96 2.64 -19.71
C LEU A 108 7.42 2.45 -20.17
N ASN A 109 7.90 3.33 -21.06
CA ASN A 109 9.29 3.31 -21.50
C ASN A 109 10.26 3.56 -20.34
N TRP A 110 9.89 4.46 -19.43
CA TRP A 110 10.69 4.74 -18.24
C TRP A 110 10.70 3.55 -17.27
N LEU A 111 9.56 2.91 -17.03
CA LEU A 111 9.47 1.68 -16.24
C LEU A 111 10.42 0.60 -16.78
N ASN A 112 10.41 0.37 -18.10
CA ASN A 112 11.28 -0.60 -18.75
C ASN A 112 12.78 -0.28 -18.61
N LYS A 113 13.14 1.01 -18.57
CA LYS A 113 14.50 1.44 -18.28
C LYS A 113 14.89 1.10 -16.83
N VAL A 114 14.05 1.48 -15.87
CA VAL A 114 14.31 1.26 -14.44
C VAL A 114 14.39 -0.23 -14.11
N LYS A 115 13.48 -1.06 -14.65
CA LYS A 115 13.53 -2.53 -14.47
C LYS A 115 14.84 -3.13 -14.97
N ARG A 116 15.38 -2.64 -16.11
CA ARG A 116 16.70 -3.07 -16.62
C ARG A 116 17.85 -2.62 -15.73
N GLU A 117 17.79 -1.42 -15.17
CA GLU A 117 18.80 -0.91 -14.24
C GLU A 117 18.82 -1.69 -12.92
N MET A 118 17.65 -2.07 -12.40
CA MET A 118 17.50 -2.86 -11.18
C MET A 118 17.84 -4.35 -11.35
N SER A 119 17.94 -4.84 -12.60
CA SER A 119 18.27 -6.23 -12.90
C SER A 119 19.76 -6.47 -13.20
N LYS A 120 20.57 -5.41 -13.21
CA LYS A 120 22.03 -5.46 -13.37
C LYS A 120 22.71 -5.55 -12.02
#